data_AF-A0A969U5V7-F1
#
_entry.id   AF-A0A969U5V7-F1
#
_cell.length_a   1.000
_cell.length_b   1.000
_cell.length_c   1.000
_cell.angle_alpha   90.00
_cell.angle_beta   90.00
_cell.angle_gamma   90.00
#
_symmetry.space_group_name_H-M   'P 1'
#
loop_
_entity.id
_entity.type
_entity.pdbx_description
1 polymer ?
#
loop_
_entity_poly.entity_id
_entity_poly.type
_entity_poly.pdbx_seq_one_letter_code
_entity_poly.pdbx_strand_id
1 'polypeptide(L)'
;MYGQALNVDLEQLRSLDPASPNSATSNPDSKLLNCYPPGMSITQLKGLIAVYKTQAAMPYRPTAKYDGRITFLHASEEEDGSDGVSAALHLEWEPFTTQSVDLHIVPGNHYTMMRLPHVIALSAQLNAAFDAALD
;
A
#
# COMPACT_ATOMS: atom_id res chain seq x y z
N MET A 1 -9.15 -4.42 -9.85
CA MET A 1 -9.67 -4.95 -8.57
C MET A 1 -8.48 -4.99 -7.61
N TYR A 2 -8.31 -3.98 -6.74
CA TYR A 2 -7.11 -3.86 -5.88
C TYR A 2 -6.96 -5.10 -4.96
N GLY A 3 -5.73 -5.57 -4.73
CA GLY A 3 -5.42 -6.73 -3.88
C GLY A 3 -5.41 -8.08 -4.59
N GLN A 4 -5.53 -8.13 -5.93
CA GLN A 4 -5.28 -9.36 -6.69
C GLN A 4 -3.84 -9.40 -7.18
N ALA A 5 -3.20 -10.57 -7.05
CA ALA A 5 -1.87 -10.79 -7.57
C ALA A 5 -1.84 -10.61 -9.10
N LEU A 6 -1.02 -9.67 -9.56
CA LEU A 6 -0.80 -9.44 -10.98
C LEU A 6 -0.10 -10.62 -11.67
N ASN A 7 0.65 -11.43 -10.90
CA ASN A 7 1.41 -12.58 -11.39
C ASN A 7 2.27 -12.22 -12.61
N VAL A 8 2.93 -11.06 -12.54
CA VAL A 8 3.89 -10.59 -13.53
C VAL A 8 5.25 -10.56 -12.85
N ASP A 9 6.23 -11.24 -13.43
CA ASP A 9 7.60 -11.18 -12.94
C ASP A 9 8.41 -10.07 -13.64
N LEU A 10 9.53 -9.70 -13.03
CA LEU A 10 10.35 -8.58 -13.48
C LEU A 10 11.09 -8.87 -14.80
N GLU A 11 11.39 -10.13 -15.09
CA GLU A 11 12.04 -10.54 -16.34
C GLU A 11 11.07 -10.50 -17.52
N GLN A 12 9.82 -10.90 -17.30
CA GLN A 12 8.71 -10.71 -18.24
C GLN A 12 8.55 -9.23 -18.57
N LEU A 13 8.55 -8.34 -17.57
CA LEU A 13 8.48 -6.90 -17.81
C LEU A 13 9.67 -6.35 -18.60
N ARG A 14 10.88 -6.84 -18.33
CA ARG A 14 12.10 -6.43 -19.05
C ARG A 14 12.11 -6.87 -20.51
N SER A 15 11.49 -8.02 -20.81
CA SER A 15 11.39 -8.55 -22.17
C SER A 15 10.38 -7.80 -23.06
N LEU A 16 9.53 -6.95 -22.47
CA LEU A 16 8.59 -6.12 -23.22
C LEU A 16 9.32 -4.93 -23.85
N ASP A 17 9.19 -4.76 -25.17
CA ASP A 17 9.69 -3.57 -25.87
C ASP A 17 8.88 -2.32 -25.46
N PRO A 18 9.49 -1.32 -24.80
CA PRO A 18 8.81 -0.10 -24.39
C PRO A 18 8.36 0.79 -25.57
N ALA A 19 8.90 0.57 -26.77
CA ALA A 19 8.59 1.35 -27.98
C ALA A 19 7.60 0.65 -28.93
N SER A 20 7.27 -0.62 -28.70
CA SER A 20 6.34 -1.34 -29.57
C SER A 20 4.88 -0.93 -29.29
N PRO A 21 4.07 -0.61 -30.31
CA PRO A 21 2.62 -0.41 -30.15
C PRO A 21 1.88 -1.67 -29.65
N ASN A 22 2.56 -2.82 -29.60
CA ASN A 22 2.11 -4.08 -29.00
C ASN A 22 2.71 -4.34 -27.60
N SER A 23 3.25 -3.32 -26.92
CA SER A 23 3.55 -3.41 -25.49
C SER A 23 2.30 -3.85 -24.72
N ALA A 24 2.48 -4.59 -23.62
CA ALA A 24 1.45 -5.40 -22.94
C ALA A 24 0.11 -4.72 -22.58
N THR A 25 -0.02 -3.41 -22.79
CA THR A 25 -1.26 -2.64 -22.73
C THR A 25 -2.25 -2.94 -23.87
N SER A 26 -1.80 -3.54 -24.98
CA SER A 26 -2.60 -3.76 -26.20
C SER A 26 -3.17 -5.18 -26.32
N ASN A 27 -2.82 -6.10 -25.41
CA ASN A 27 -3.27 -7.49 -25.44
C ASN A 27 -4.59 -7.66 -24.63
N PRO A 28 -5.73 -7.99 -25.27
CA PRO A 28 -7.01 -8.23 -24.59
C PRO A 28 -7.00 -9.45 -23.65
N ASP A 29 -5.96 -10.30 -23.71
CA ASP A 29 -5.78 -11.44 -22.79
C ASP A 29 -4.95 -11.10 -21.54
N SER A 30 -4.51 -9.83 -21.37
CA SER A 30 -3.69 -9.48 -20.21
C SER A 30 -4.55 -9.44 -18.94
N LYS A 31 -4.12 -10.16 -17.91
CA LYS A 31 -4.69 -10.08 -16.54
C LYS A 31 -4.66 -8.65 -15.96
N LEU A 32 -4.01 -7.71 -16.66
CA LEU A 32 -3.97 -6.27 -16.35
C LEU A 32 -5.27 -5.53 -16.73
N LEU A 33 -6.13 -6.07 -17.59
CA LEU A 33 -7.35 -5.38 -18.04
C LEU A 33 -8.33 -5.06 -16.90
N ASN A 34 -8.28 -5.81 -15.79
CA ASN A 34 -9.10 -5.55 -14.61
C ASN A 34 -8.41 -4.67 -13.56
N CYS A 35 -7.17 -4.24 -13.80
CA CYS A 35 -6.38 -3.47 -12.84
C CYS A 35 -6.57 -1.97 -13.01
N TYR A 36 -7.14 -1.55 -14.14
CA TYR A 36 -7.41 -0.15 -14.45
C TYR A 36 -8.85 -0.01 -15.00
N PRO A 37 -9.50 1.15 -14.81
CA PRO A 37 -10.81 1.42 -15.37
C PRO A 37 -10.90 1.15 -16.89
N PRO A 38 -12.02 0.61 -17.39
CA PRO A 38 -12.26 0.46 -18.82
C PRO A 38 -12.13 1.81 -19.54
N GLY A 39 -11.46 1.82 -20.70
CA GLY A 39 -11.26 3.04 -21.49
C GLY A 39 -10.14 3.96 -21.00
N MET A 40 -9.34 3.53 -20.02
CA MET A 40 -8.12 4.27 -19.64
C MET A 40 -7.16 4.37 -20.84
N SER A 41 -6.78 5.59 -21.19
CA SER A 41 -5.78 5.84 -22.23
C SER A 41 -4.36 5.53 -21.76
N ILE A 42 -3.46 5.24 -22.71
CA ILE A 42 -2.02 5.07 -22.43
C ILE A 42 -1.43 6.30 -21.75
N THR A 43 -1.91 7.51 -22.09
CA THR A 43 -1.47 8.76 -21.43
C THR A 43 -1.84 8.77 -19.95
N GLN A 44 -3.05 8.35 -19.60
CA GLN A 44 -3.48 8.26 -18.19
C GLN A 44 -2.68 7.21 -17.43
N LEU A 45 -2.42 6.04 -18.03
CA LEU A 45 -1.58 5.00 -17.43
C LEU A 45 -0.15 5.50 -17.18
N LYS A 46 0.45 6.19 -18.17
CA LYS A 46 1.78 6.82 -18.02
C LYS A 46 1.79 7.85 -16.87
N GLY A 47 0.72 8.63 -16.73
CA GLY A 47 0.55 9.57 -15.62
C GLY A 47 0.54 8.87 -14.26
N LEU A 48 -0.23 7.78 -14.11
CA LEU A 48 -0.27 6.99 -12.87
C LEU A 48 1.10 6.42 -12.51
N ILE A 49 1.82 5.85 -13.50
CA ILE A 49 3.18 5.33 -13.30
C ILE A 49 4.15 6.45 -12.91
N ALA A 50 4.03 7.64 -13.52
CA ALA A 50 4.88 8.77 -13.19
C ALA A 50 4.68 9.22 -11.73
N VAL A 51 3.43 9.35 -11.28
CA VAL A 51 3.11 9.68 -9.88
C VAL A 51 3.71 8.66 -8.91
N TYR A 52 3.54 7.36 -9.20
CA TYR A 52 4.11 6.30 -8.38
C TYR A 52 5.64 6.41 -8.28
N LYS A 53 6.33 6.60 -9.41
CA LYS A 53 7.80 6.74 -9.44
C LYS A 53 8.26 7.97 -8.66
N THR A 54 7.56 9.10 -8.81
CA THR A 54 7.89 10.32 -8.08
C THR A 54 7.73 10.13 -6.57
N GLN A 55 6.65 9.48 -6.12
CA GLN A 55 6.44 9.18 -4.70
C GLN A 55 7.50 8.21 -4.15
N ALA A 56 7.80 7.14 -4.88
CA ALA A 56 8.80 6.14 -4.47
C ALA A 56 10.22 6.71 -4.39
N ALA A 57 10.55 7.71 -5.22
CA ALA A 57 11.83 8.38 -5.22
C ALA A 57 11.90 9.59 -4.26
N MET A 58 10.83 9.88 -3.50
CA MET A 58 10.79 11.07 -2.65
C MET A 58 11.84 10.96 -1.53
N PRO A 59 12.81 11.87 -1.44
CA PRO A 59 13.87 11.82 -0.43
C PRO A 59 13.37 12.39 0.90
N TYR A 60 12.26 11.86 1.43
CA TYR A 60 11.70 12.33 2.69
C TYR A 60 12.53 11.83 3.87
N ARG A 61 12.98 12.76 4.72
CA ARG A 61 13.69 12.49 5.97
C ARG A 61 13.14 13.41 7.05
N PRO A 62 12.43 12.89 8.07
CA PRO A 62 12.00 13.71 9.21
C PRO A 62 13.20 14.40 9.85
N THR A 63 13.12 15.71 10.04
CA THR A 63 14.19 16.53 10.65
C THR A 63 14.04 16.67 12.17
N ALA A 64 12.86 16.35 12.70
CA ALA A 64 12.55 16.37 14.11
C ALA A 64 11.71 15.14 14.47
N LYS A 65 11.78 14.75 15.75
CA LYS A 65 10.90 13.72 16.29
C LYS A 65 9.49 14.29 16.48
N TYR A 66 8.49 13.45 16.20
CA TYR A 66 7.10 13.76 16.44
C TYR A 66 6.76 13.56 17.92
N ASP A 67 6.23 14.61 18.55
CA ASP A 67 5.91 14.61 19.99
C ASP A 67 4.45 14.24 20.30
N GLY A 68 3.64 13.97 19.28
CA GLY A 68 2.28 13.50 19.47
C GLY A 68 2.19 11.98 19.61
N ARG A 69 1.03 11.50 20.08
CA ARG A 69 0.68 10.08 20.10
C ARG A 69 0.60 9.54 18.66
N ILE A 70 1.13 8.34 18.45
CA ILE A 70 0.99 7.59 17.20
C ILE A 70 0.23 6.30 17.51
N THR A 71 -0.96 6.14 16.93
CA THR A 71 -1.69 4.87 16.91
C THR A 71 -1.42 4.17 15.59
N PHE A 72 -0.83 2.99 15.67
CA PHE A 72 -0.46 2.16 14.53
C PHE A 72 -1.41 0.97 14.41
N LEU A 73 -2.27 0.98 13.40
CA LEU A 73 -3.20 -0.12 13.13
C LEU A 73 -2.58 -1.07 12.11
N HIS A 74 -2.21 -2.26 12.56
CA HIS A 74 -1.51 -3.26 11.77
C HIS A 74 -2.44 -4.42 11.37
N ALA A 75 -2.36 -4.84 10.11
CA ALA A 75 -3.11 -5.99 9.63
C ALA A 75 -2.58 -7.28 10.28
N SER A 76 -3.46 -8.24 10.59
CA SER A 76 -3.09 -9.50 11.26
C SER A 76 -2.48 -10.53 10.32
N GLU A 77 -2.78 -10.46 9.04
CA GLU A 77 -2.28 -11.37 8.01
C GLU A 77 -1.10 -10.73 7.28
N GLU A 78 0.01 -11.48 7.19
CA GLU A 78 1.17 -11.10 6.39
C GLU A 78 0.85 -11.22 4.89
N GLU A 79 1.50 -10.38 4.06
CA GLU A 79 1.38 -10.49 2.61
C GLU A 79 2.35 -11.55 2.06
N ASP A 80 1.83 -12.45 1.22
CA ASP A 80 2.64 -13.35 0.40
C ASP A 80 3.61 -12.52 -0.48
N GLY A 81 4.92 -12.70 -0.27
CA GLY A 81 5.96 -12.00 -1.03
C GLY A 81 6.39 -10.65 -0.44
N SER A 82 5.90 -10.28 0.74
CA SER A 82 6.61 -9.30 1.56
C SER A 82 7.90 -9.96 2.07
N ASP A 83 9.06 -9.34 1.84
CA ASP A 83 10.36 -9.83 2.33
C ASP A 83 10.43 -9.72 3.87
N GLY A 84 9.64 -10.53 4.59
CA GLY A 84 9.65 -10.61 6.04
C GLY A 84 9.28 -9.28 6.72
N VAL A 85 8.24 -8.59 6.22
CA VAL A 85 7.71 -7.39 6.88
C VAL A 85 7.02 -7.81 8.18
N SER A 86 7.85 -7.93 9.21
CA SER A 86 7.53 -8.42 10.53
C SER A 86 6.46 -7.58 11.23
N ALA A 87 5.69 -8.21 12.12
CA ALA A 87 4.82 -7.56 13.11
C ALA A 87 5.55 -6.47 13.95
N ALA A 88 6.88 -6.42 13.89
CA ALA A 88 7.74 -5.39 14.47
C ALA A 88 7.79 -4.06 13.69
N LEU A 89 7.07 -3.90 12.57
CA LEU A 89 7.03 -2.65 11.79
C LEU A 89 6.77 -1.39 12.62
N HIS A 90 5.93 -1.50 13.66
CA HIS A 90 5.65 -0.38 14.56
C HIS A 90 6.91 0.11 15.31
N LEU A 91 7.91 -0.75 15.54
CA LEU A 91 9.18 -0.38 16.17
C LEU A 91 10.05 0.49 15.24
N GLU A 92 9.88 0.37 13.92
CA GLU A 92 10.60 1.23 12.96
C GLU A 92 10.19 2.70 13.06
N TRP A 93 9.07 2.99 13.74
CA TRP A 93 8.60 4.34 14.00
C TRP A 93 9.24 4.97 15.25
N GLU A 94 9.74 4.17 16.19
CA GLU A 94 10.31 4.66 17.47
C GLU A 94 11.44 5.70 17.29
N PRO A 95 12.36 5.57 16.32
CA PRO A 95 13.39 6.58 16.10
C PRO A 95 12.82 7.97 15.75
N PHE A 96 11.59 8.04 15.25
CA PHE A 96 10.95 9.25 14.74
C PHE A 96 9.95 9.88 15.70
N THR A 97 9.74 9.32 16.89
CA THR A 97 8.85 9.88 17.91
C THR A 97 9.53 10.01 19.27
N THR A 98 9.00 10.87 20.12
CA THR A 98 9.39 11.02 21.53
C THR A 98 8.59 10.10 22.44
N GLN A 99 7.47 9.54 21.96
CA GLN A 99 6.55 8.68 22.71
C GLN A 99 6.58 7.24 22.19
N SER A 100 6.06 6.29 22.95
CA SER A 100 5.85 4.93 22.44
C SER A 100 4.76 4.90 21.37
N VAL A 101 4.92 4.03 20.38
CA VAL A 101 3.91 3.78 19.35
C VAL A 101 2.86 2.82 19.89
N ASP A 102 1.59 3.20 19.82
CA ASP A 102 0.46 2.40 20.30
C ASP A 102 -0.04 1.46 19.19
N LEU A 103 0.28 0.17 19.30
CA LEU A 103 0.00 -0.85 18.28
C LEU A 103 -1.36 -1.51 18.52
N HIS A 104 -2.19 -1.54 17.47
CA HIS A 104 -3.45 -2.28 17.42
C HIS A 104 -3.48 -3.22 16.23
N ILE A 105 -3.79 -4.50 16.47
CA ILE A 105 -3.91 -5.50 15.40
C ILE A 105 -5.37 -5.55 14.90
N VAL A 106 -5.57 -5.52 13.58
CA VAL A 106 -6.88 -5.62 12.93
C VAL A 106 -6.93 -6.76 11.92
N PRO A 107 -8.10 -7.39 11.69
CA PRO A 107 -8.23 -8.53 10.78
C PRO A 107 -7.89 -8.23 9.32
N GLY A 108 -7.50 -9.27 8.58
CA GLY A 108 -7.13 -9.18 7.17
C GLY A 108 -5.65 -8.86 6.96
N ASN A 109 -5.31 -8.60 5.70
CA ASN A 109 -4.02 -8.09 5.23
C ASN A 109 -4.11 -6.60 4.86
N HIS A 110 -3.00 -5.99 4.41
CA HIS A 110 -2.93 -4.57 4.07
C HIS A 110 -4.05 -4.11 3.10
N TYR A 111 -4.47 -4.95 2.17
CA TYR A 111 -5.55 -4.64 1.22
C TYR A 111 -6.95 -4.92 1.78
N THR A 112 -7.13 -6.06 2.46
CA THR A 112 -8.44 -6.54 2.88
C THR A 112 -8.91 -5.91 4.19
N MET A 113 -8.00 -5.37 5.02
CA MET A 113 -8.36 -4.65 6.25
C MET A 113 -9.25 -3.42 5.98
N MET A 114 -9.15 -2.83 4.78
CA MET A 114 -9.97 -1.68 4.35
C MET A 114 -11.30 -2.08 3.68
N ARG A 115 -11.66 -3.36 3.67
CA ARG A 115 -12.87 -3.88 3.02
C ARG A 115 -13.73 -4.69 3.96
N LEU A 116 -15.01 -4.87 3.60
CA LEU A 116 -15.87 -5.79 4.33
C LEU A 116 -15.33 -7.23 4.26
N PRO A 117 -15.41 -8.00 5.36
CA PRO A 117 -15.98 -7.59 6.66
C PRO A 117 -15.00 -6.82 7.58
N HIS A 118 -13.69 -6.87 7.31
CA HIS A 118 -12.63 -6.41 8.22
C HIS A 118 -12.63 -4.90 8.52
N VAL A 119 -13.12 -4.08 7.59
CA VAL A 119 -13.23 -2.63 7.76
C VAL A 119 -14.08 -2.23 8.97
N ILE A 120 -14.99 -3.09 9.41
CA ILE A 120 -15.79 -2.89 10.61
C ILE A 120 -14.88 -2.85 11.84
N ALA A 121 -14.00 -3.84 11.99
CA ALA A 121 -13.04 -3.90 13.09
C ALA A 121 -12.02 -2.76 13.01
N LEU A 122 -11.54 -2.42 11.81
CA LEU A 122 -10.67 -1.25 11.59
C LEU A 122 -11.34 0.05 12.06
N SER A 123 -12.60 0.28 11.69
CA SER A 123 -13.34 1.49 12.08
C SER A 123 -13.58 1.57 13.59
N ALA A 124 -13.83 0.44 14.26
CA ALA A 124 -14.00 0.40 15.70
C ALA A 124 -12.72 0.80 16.44
N GLN A 125 -11.56 0.31 15.98
CA GLN A 125 -10.26 0.68 16.55
C GLN A 125 -9.91 2.15 16.28
N LEU A 126 -10.20 2.66 15.07
CA LEU A 126 -10.01 4.09 14.78
C LEU A 126 -10.85 4.99 15.69
N ASN A 127 -12.13 4.65 15.93
CA ASN A 127 -12.99 5.42 16.82
C ASN A 127 -12.45 5.41 18.26
N ALA A 128 -12.08 4.23 18.78
CA ALA A 128 -11.50 4.11 20.12
C ALA A 128 -10.21 4.93 20.27
N ALA A 129 -9.36 4.95 19.24
CA ALA A 129 -8.14 5.76 19.22
C ALA A 129 -8.42 7.27 19.22
N PHE A 130 -9.45 7.71 18.49
CA PHE A 130 -9.88 9.11 18.50
C PHE A 130 -10.46 9.53 19.85
N ASP A 131 -11.33 8.70 20.44
CA ASP A 131 -11.91 8.97 21.76
C ASP A 131 -10.79 9.12 22.81
N ALA A 132 -9.84 8.18 22.83
CA ALA A 132 -8.70 8.21 23.74
C ALA A 132 -7.74 9.41 23.53
N ALA A 133 -7.80 10.08 22.38
CA ALA A 133 -6.97 11.25 22.07
C ALA A 133 -7.66 12.58 22.44
N LEU A 134 -8.97 12.56 22.71
CA LEU A 134 -9.76 13.73 23.09
C LEU A 134 -9.93 13.88 24.62
N ASP A 135 -9.62 12.82 25.37
CA ASP A 135 -9.53 12.80 26.84
C ASP A 135 -8.16 13.30 27.34
#